data_AF-A0A6P0NPN4-F1
#
_entry.id   AF-A0A6P0NPN4-F1
#
_cell.length_a   1.000
_cell.length_b   1.000
_cell.length_c   1.000
_cell.angle_alpha   90.00
_cell.angle_beta   90.00
_cell.angle_gamma   90.00
#
_symmetry.space_group_name_H-M   'P 1'
#
loop_
_entity.id
_entity.type
_entity.pdbx_description
1 polymer ?
#
loop_
_entity_poly.entity_id
_entity_poly.type
_entity_poly.pdbx_seq_one_letter_code
_entity_poly.pdbx_strand_id
1 'polypeptide(L)'
;MSDNGYLIVAEKFASGEIFCLAPSFLSPAFPVSWGLLILPQDKDDPFVVEPPIGYEEIIAVFSQEKPQLDWLPKPEDEPLELQTEHLASLLNHVNKNHYQLMGYKYLIKA
;
A
#
# COMPACT_ATOMS: atom_id res chain seq x y z
N MET A 1 -19.02 17.00 -3.09
CA MET A 1 -18.23 16.18 -4.01
C MET A 1 -17.80 14.98 -3.19
N SER A 2 -18.10 13.75 -3.61
CA SER A 2 -17.55 12.59 -2.90
C SER A 2 -16.07 12.53 -3.26
N ASP A 3 -15.20 12.91 -2.34
CA ASP A 3 -13.74 12.80 -2.49
C ASP A 3 -13.30 11.34 -2.32
N ASN A 4 -14.03 10.39 -2.92
CA ASN A 4 -13.73 8.98 -2.82
C ASN A 4 -12.77 8.61 -3.95
N GLY A 5 -11.70 7.90 -3.64
CA GLY A 5 -10.76 7.41 -4.63
C GLY A 5 -10.15 6.07 -4.25
N TYR A 6 -9.27 5.58 -5.10
CA TYR A 6 -8.61 4.30 -4.95
C TYR A 6 -7.19 4.54 -4.47
N LEU A 7 -6.83 3.89 -3.38
CA LEU A 7 -5.52 3.98 -2.77
C LEU A 7 -4.84 2.62 -2.90
N ILE A 8 -3.69 2.60 -3.56
CA ILE A 8 -2.77 1.47 -3.55
C ILE A 8 -1.59 1.86 -2.66
N VAL A 9 -1.32 1.06 -1.63
CA VAL A 9 -0.12 1.23 -0.80
C VAL A 9 0.77 0.03 -1.03
N ALA A 10 2.04 0.28 -1.37
CA ALA A 10 3.06 -0.73 -1.41
C ALA A 10 4.22 -0.35 -0.49
N GLU A 11 4.71 -1.31 0.26
CA GLU A 11 5.82 -1.12 1.19
C GLU A 11 6.90 -2.13 0.91
N LYS A 12 8.13 -1.65 0.80
CA LYS A 12 9.34 -2.45 0.71
C LYS A 12 9.98 -2.51 2.07
N PHE A 13 10.08 -3.72 2.60
CA PHE A 13 10.72 -4.00 3.87
C PHE A 13 12.24 -4.01 3.74
N ALA A 14 12.92 -3.92 4.86
CA ALA A 14 14.38 -3.95 4.92
C ALA A 14 14.98 -5.28 4.42
N SER A 15 14.20 -6.36 4.42
CA SER A 15 14.54 -7.65 3.79
C SER A 15 14.63 -7.57 2.26
N GLY A 16 14.00 -6.56 1.67
CA GLY A 16 13.87 -6.38 0.22
C GLY A 16 12.56 -6.90 -0.35
N GLU A 17 11.76 -7.61 0.44
CA GLU A 17 10.39 -8.01 0.08
C GLU A 17 9.50 -6.77 -0.06
N ILE A 18 8.53 -6.84 -0.96
CA ILE A 18 7.60 -5.73 -1.23
C ILE A 18 6.19 -6.26 -1.10
N PHE A 19 5.35 -5.59 -0.34
CA PHE A 19 3.96 -5.98 -0.12
C PHE A 19 2.98 -4.90 -0.56
N CYS A 20 1.84 -5.29 -1.11
CA CYS A 20 0.68 -4.42 -1.29
C CYS A 20 -0.18 -4.48 -0.02
N LEU A 21 -0.19 -3.37 0.72
CA LEU A 21 -0.89 -3.22 2.00
C LEU A 21 -2.31 -2.66 1.84
N ALA A 22 -2.57 -1.92 0.76
CA ALA A 22 -3.90 -1.40 0.44
C ALA A 22 -4.20 -1.66 -1.04
N PRO A 23 -5.36 -2.24 -1.39
CA PRO A 23 -6.32 -2.88 -0.48
C PRO A 23 -5.72 -4.07 0.29
N SER A 24 -6.27 -4.40 1.46
CA SER A 24 -6.08 -5.66 2.23
C SER A 24 -6.90 -5.56 3.53
N PHE A 25 -6.87 -6.56 4.41
CA PHE A 25 -7.48 -6.42 5.73
C PHE A 25 -6.87 -5.29 6.58
N LEU A 26 -5.63 -4.88 6.29
CA LEU A 26 -4.99 -3.73 6.95
C LEU A 26 -5.60 -2.40 6.50
N SER A 27 -6.13 -2.35 5.28
CA SER A 27 -6.79 -1.17 4.70
C SER A 27 -7.98 -1.60 3.84
N PRO A 28 -9.09 -2.04 4.45
CA PRO A 28 -10.20 -2.69 3.74
C PRO A 28 -11.06 -1.69 2.96
N ALA A 29 -10.94 -0.39 3.23
CA ALA A 29 -11.66 0.62 2.47
C ALA A 29 -11.04 0.77 1.07
N PHE A 30 -11.80 0.38 0.03
CA PHE A 30 -11.41 0.55 -1.37
C PHE A 30 -12.66 0.62 -2.26
N PRO A 31 -13.14 1.83 -2.65
CA PRO A 31 -12.50 3.14 -2.52
C PRO A 31 -12.48 3.72 -1.09
N VAL A 32 -11.50 4.57 -0.80
CA VAL A 32 -11.33 5.33 0.45
C VAL A 32 -11.91 6.74 0.31
N SER A 33 -12.49 7.29 1.38
CA SER A 33 -12.81 8.72 1.47
C SER A 33 -11.54 9.53 1.78
N TRP A 34 -11.28 10.59 1.02
CA TRP A 34 -10.15 11.49 1.27
C TRP A 34 -10.27 12.19 2.62
N GLY A 35 -9.16 12.37 3.33
CA GLY A 35 -9.07 13.25 4.50
C GLY A 35 -8.44 12.61 5.74
N LEU A 36 -8.64 11.32 6.00
CA LEU A 36 -7.95 10.58 7.07
C LEU A 36 -8.26 9.08 6.97
N LEU A 37 -7.22 8.24 6.82
CA LEU A 37 -7.34 6.79 6.98
C LEU A 37 -6.51 6.40 8.20
N ILE A 38 -7.16 5.86 9.23
CA ILE A 38 -6.50 5.29 10.41
C ILE A 38 -6.49 3.78 10.20
N LEU A 39 -5.29 3.20 10.06
CA LEU A 39 -5.14 1.74 10.01
C LEU A 39 -5.56 1.17 11.37
N PRO A 40 -6.35 0.09 11.42
CA PRO A 40 -6.75 -0.52 12.68
C PRO A 40 -5.51 -1.10 13.37
N GLN A 41 -5.17 -0.55 14.55
CA GLN A 41 -4.16 -1.13 15.43
C GLN A 41 -4.89 -1.65 16.67
N ASP A 42 -4.72 -2.94 16.97
CA ASP A 42 -5.19 -3.48 18.23
C ASP A 42 -4.40 -2.81 19.37
N LYS A 43 -5.10 -2.33 20.41
CA LYS A 43 -4.47 -1.59 21.51
C LYS A 43 -3.54 -2.46 22.34
N ASP A 44 -3.75 -3.78 22.27
CA ASP A 44 -3.01 -4.77 23.03
C ASP A 44 -1.88 -5.41 22.21
N ASP A 45 -1.70 -5.03 20.93
CA ASP A 45 -0.65 -5.56 20.06
C ASP A 45 0.49 -4.52 19.89
N PRO A 46 1.61 -4.66 20.61
CA PRO A 46 2.72 -3.74 20.47
C PRO A 46 3.32 -3.85 19.07
N PHE A 47 3.65 -2.69 18.47
CA PHE A 47 4.43 -2.69 17.23
C PHE A 47 5.82 -3.28 17.51
N VAL A 48 6.06 -4.50 17.01
CA VAL A 48 7.36 -5.17 17.14
C VAL A 48 8.18 -4.88 15.89
N VAL A 49 9.36 -4.29 16.10
CA VAL A 49 10.36 -4.18 15.04
C VAL A 49 11.03 -5.54 14.88
N GLU A 50 10.63 -6.27 13.84
CA GLU A 50 11.27 -7.52 13.47
C GLU A 50 12.53 -7.26 12.61
N PRO A 51 13.66 -7.95 12.86
CA PRO A 51 14.80 -7.90 11.96
C PRO A 51 14.42 -8.40 10.54
N PRO A 52 15.07 -7.89 9.47
CA PRO A 52 16.23 -7.01 9.53
C PRO A 52 15.88 -5.55 9.77
N ILE A 53 16.67 -4.90 10.61
CA ILE A 53 16.64 -3.45 10.76
C ILE A 53 17.27 -2.82 9.53
N GLY A 54 16.62 -1.82 8.94
CA GLY A 54 17.17 -1.16 7.77
C GLY A 54 16.27 -0.08 7.20
N TYR A 55 16.55 0.27 5.95
CA TYR A 55 15.70 1.20 5.23
C TYR A 55 14.49 0.50 4.66
N GLU A 56 13.35 1.11 4.88
CA GLU A 56 12.07 0.73 4.30
C GLU A 56 11.55 1.88 3.45
N GLU A 57 10.75 1.52 2.43
CA GLU A 57 10.24 2.46 1.46
C GLU A 57 8.75 2.20 1.27
N ILE A 58 7.92 3.20 1.54
CA ILE A 58 6.48 3.14 1.33
C ILE A 58 6.10 4.06 0.18
N ILE A 59 5.26 3.56 -0.72
CA ILE A 59 4.62 4.34 -1.77
C ILE A 59 3.11 4.25 -1.65
N ALA A 60 2.45 5.38 -1.86
CA ALA A 60 1.01 5.49 -1.94
C ALA A 60 0.64 6.06 -3.31
N VAL A 61 -0.15 5.31 -4.07
CA VAL A 61 -0.71 5.70 -5.36
C VAL A 61 -2.19 5.96 -5.16
N PHE A 62 -2.61 7.21 -5.35
CA PHE A 62 -4.00 7.61 -5.25
C PHE A 62 -4.57 8.00 -6.62
N SER A 63 -5.73 7.45 -6.97
CA SER A 63 -6.44 7.77 -8.21
C SER A 63 -7.93 7.95 -7.97
N GLN A 64 -8.58 8.79 -8.78
CA GLN A 64 -10.05 8.90 -8.80
C GLN A 64 -10.68 7.75 -9.62
N GLU A 65 -9.91 7.18 -10.55
CA GLU A 65 -10.33 6.08 -11.41
C GLU A 65 -9.95 4.73 -10.80
N LYS A 66 -10.83 3.74 -11.00
CA LYS A 66 -10.59 2.38 -10.51
C LYS A 66 -9.34 1.77 -11.20
N PRO A 67 -8.38 1.22 -10.46
CA PRO A 67 -7.23 0.59 -11.06
C PRO A 67 -7.63 -0.65 -11.86
N GLN A 68 -7.08 -0.78 -13.07
CA GLN A 68 -7.24 -1.97 -13.91
C GLN A 68 -6.09 -2.95 -13.63
N LEU A 69 -6.03 -3.43 -12.39
CA LEU A 69 -5.02 -4.35 -11.88
C LEU A 69 -5.74 -5.56 -11.28
N ASP A 70 -5.78 -6.66 -12.02
CA ASP A 70 -6.60 -7.85 -11.68
C ASP A 70 -6.02 -8.65 -10.51
N TRP A 71 -4.77 -8.39 -10.14
CA TRP A 71 -4.07 -9.06 -9.04
C TRP A 71 -4.24 -8.35 -7.69
N LEU A 72 -4.87 -7.17 -7.65
CA LEU A 72 -5.03 -6.47 -6.38
C LEU A 72 -5.75 -7.37 -5.38
N PRO A 73 -5.24 -7.51 -4.14
CA PRO A 73 -5.91 -8.26 -3.09
C PRO A 73 -7.29 -7.65 -2.80
N LYS A 74 -8.21 -8.44 -2.25
CA LYS A 74 -9.49 -7.94 -1.78
C LYS A 74 -9.34 -7.31 -0.39
N PRO A 75 -10.29 -6.46 0.02
CA PRO A 75 -10.34 -5.91 1.39
C PRO A 75 -10.23 -6.93 2.52
N GLU A 76 -10.67 -8.16 2.30
CA GLU A 76 -10.62 -9.25 3.28
C GLU A 76 -9.35 -10.12 3.19
N ASP A 77 -8.55 -9.95 2.13
CA ASP A 77 -7.35 -10.76 1.90
C ASP A 77 -6.15 -10.22 2.70
N GLU A 78 -5.19 -11.10 2.99
CA GLU A 78 -3.86 -10.74 3.48
C GLU A 78 -3.11 -9.83 2.48
N PRO A 79 -2.19 -8.96 2.94
CA PRO A 79 -1.28 -8.24 2.07
C PRO A 79 -0.60 -9.16 1.07
N LEU A 80 -0.56 -8.73 -0.19
CA LEU A 80 0.02 -9.52 -1.27
C LEU A 80 1.49 -9.17 -1.45
N GLU A 81 2.38 -10.17 -1.39
CA GLU A 81 3.78 -10.00 -1.80
C GLU A 81 3.86 -9.72 -3.31
N LEU A 82 4.48 -8.60 -3.68
CA LEU A 82 4.58 -8.12 -5.05
C LEU A 82 5.76 -8.73 -5.76
N GLN A 83 5.45 -9.59 -6.73
CA GLN A 83 6.38 -10.13 -7.68
C GLN A 83 6.66 -9.14 -8.83
N THR A 84 7.64 -9.46 -9.66
CA THR A 84 8.13 -8.56 -10.74
C THR A 84 7.00 -8.15 -11.69
N GLU A 85 6.10 -9.06 -12.03
CA GLU A 85 4.92 -8.84 -12.86
C GLU A 85 3.90 -7.88 -12.24
N HIS A 86 3.72 -7.92 -10.91
CA HIS A 86 2.85 -7.00 -10.19
C HIS A 86 3.44 -5.58 -10.23
N LEU A 87 4.75 -5.45 -10.00
CA LEU A 87 5.45 -4.17 -10.08
C LEU A 87 5.43 -3.59 -11.50
N ALA A 88 5.66 -4.41 -12.52
CA ALA A 88 5.63 -3.98 -13.91
C ALA A 88 4.23 -3.50 -14.34
N SER A 89 3.18 -4.20 -13.91
CA SER A 89 1.80 -3.79 -14.20
C SER A 89 1.37 -2.56 -13.40
N LEU A 90 1.78 -2.41 -12.14
CA LEU A 90 1.58 -1.20 -11.34
C LEU A 90 2.26 0.01 -12.01
N LEU A 91 3.52 -0.12 -12.40
CA LEU A 91 4.26 0.94 -13.09
C LEU A 91 3.58 1.33 -14.41
N ASN A 92 3.12 0.34 -15.18
CA ASN A 92 2.37 0.58 -16.41
C ASN A 92 1.02 1.28 -16.16
N HIS A 93 0.31 0.90 -15.09
CA HIS A 93 -0.94 1.55 -14.68
C HIS A 93 -0.70 3.01 -14.30
N VAL A 94 0.29 3.25 -13.45
CA VAL A 94 0.72 4.58 -13.03
C VAL A 94 1.06 5.42 -14.27
N ASN A 95 1.98 4.99 -15.12
CA ASN A 95 2.41 5.76 -16.31
C ASN A 95 1.30 6.10 -17.33
N LYS A 96 0.17 5.38 -17.32
CA LYS A 96 -0.92 5.58 -18.28
C LYS A 96 -2.08 6.42 -17.78
N ASN A 97 -2.21 6.61 -16.47
CA ASN A 97 -3.38 7.23 -15.87
C ASN A 97 -2.99 8.49 -15.07
N HIS A 98 -3.99 9.28 -14.66
CA HIS A 98 -3.75 10.40 -13.75
C HIS A 98 -3.77 9.89 -12.31
N TYR A 99 -2.65 10.04 -11.60
CA TYR A 99 -2.48 9.62 -10.22
C TYR A 99 -1.77 10.70 -9.41
N GLN A 100 -1.94 10.64 -8.09
CA GLN A 100 -1.09 11.31 -7.12
C GLN A 100 -0.19 10.25 -6.49
N LEU A 101 1.12 10.50 -6.49
CA LEU A 101 2.11 9.61 -5.89
C LEU A 101 2.70 10.29 -4.67
N MET A 102 2.70 9.59 -3.55
CA MET A 102 3.48 9.94 -2.37
C MET A 102 4.46 8.81 -2.10
N GLY A 103 5.70 9.17 -1.74
CA GLY A 103 6.74 8.21 -1.41
C GLY A 103 7.47 8.68 -0.17
N TYR A 104 7.83 7.75 0.70
CA TYR A 104 8.65 8.02 1.86
C TYR A 104 9.64 6.89 2.08
N LYS A 105 10.86 7.27 2.45
CA LYS A 105 11.92 6.35 2.83
C LYS A 105 12.29 6.63 4.27
N TYR A 106 12.25 5.60 5.10
CA TYR A 106 12.53 5.70 6.52
C TYR A 106 13.48 4.60 6.98
N LEU A 107 14.10 4.83 8.12
CA LEU A 107 15.04 3.92 8.73
C LEU A 107 14.40 3.36 9.99
N ILE A 108 14.11 2.07 9.97
CA ILE A 108 13.78 1.32 11.17
C ILE A 108 15.05 1.17 12.02
N LYS A 109 14.92 1.31 13.34
CA LYS A 109 15.99 1.12 14.33
C LYS A 109 15.40 0.42 15.57
N ALA A 110 16.21 -0.40 16.23
CA ALA A 110 15.90 -0.96 17.55
C ALA A 110 16.05 0.08 18.67
#